data_AF-A0A3P6V281-F1
#
_entry.id   AF-A0A3P6V281-F1
#
_cell.length_a   1.000
_cell.length_b   1.000
_cell.length_c   1.000
_cell.angle_alpha   90.00
_cell.angle_beta   90.00
_cell.angle_gamma   90.00
#
_symmetry.space_group_name_H-M   'P 1'
#
loop_
_entity.id
_entity.type
_entity.pdbx_description
1 polymer ?
#
loop_
_entity_poly.entity_id
_entity_poly.type
_entity_poly.pdbx_seq_one_letter_code
_entity_poly.pdbx_strand_id
1 'polypeptide(L)'
;MTSLCLAKNLKPVTNFPPRPVITWDRAERIRRNKEIWDNKNSIVHRLPHHYKKRYWEYVLGEAKPVHYRKPTSRYEWDAKRRTMVETEDYPIIGFHPPEADKGLWGGETVVKGYIESRPFTKKKILPRHWVPHFFFPNLKNVLTYSEILDKHMKITMTERTCRLIDQHFGLDLYLLETPELDIASKLGNKLKREILLVLAKGTYYPNDTERHNYIKLKYARFMIPVEEADWIGLDLNEACRKQQEIEESVKPMPEKYKFELDLVKRLASGEENPDHDKIIKELESESVTSRKAKKLVQTTALRLKKLVTIVQILITSIEMADSEKYVLKGKFETDSGIRKLRTDESSVVGEMEDCRVNVNQNLDEGTVTHVESCLSKKQMRKLRREQEKLLHKQDRRAREKMRKKMKRAAQREAGHVKPKRTHINRMDDSRCKQRVAIDMQFESLMRPKDIRHLFVQLAHAYAVNRRAANPLQFSVVGFSGPQNKLFFDNPNNHHWDVVFKEQPLDVIYEKNEIVYLTADSENSLQSLDSSKVYVIGGLLDHNSLKGHCLKLAKEKGYAHARLPIAEHVMLQTRKVMKFHCLSCHVSLMLMTVLFSHVPL
;
A
#
# COMPACT_ATOMS: atom_id res chain seq x y z
N MET A 1 -47.32 -30.41 -1.29
CA MET A 1 -47.24 -30.04 0.14
C MET A 1 -46.70 -28.63 0.25
N THR A 2 -47.56 -27.65 0.53
CA THR A 2 -47.16 -26.27 0.84
C THR A 2 -46.64 -26.20 2.27
N SER A 3 -45.40 -25.75 2.48
CA SER A 3 -44.87 -25.57 3.82
C SER A 3 -45.54 -24.37 4.49
N LEU A 4 -46.40 -24.63 5.47
CA LEU A 4 -46.99 -23.65 6.38
C LEU A 4 -45.91 -23.10 7.33
N CYS A 5 -45.04 -22.26 6.78
CA CYS A 5 -43.96 -21.63 7.54
C CYS A 5 -44.51 -20.48 8.40
N LEU A 6 -44.89 -20.82 9.64
CA LEU A 6 -45.38 -19.89 10.68
C LEU A 6 -44.46 -18.68 10.92
N ALA A 7 -43.18 -18.78 10.55
CA ALA A 7 -42.19 -17.71 10.72
C ALA A 7 -42.51 -16.40 9.96
N LYS A 8 -43.39 -16.41 8.95
CA LYS A 8 -43.69 -15.22 8.13
C LYS A 8 -44.35 -14.06 8.90
N ASN A 9 -44.98 -14.33 10.05
CA ASN A 9 -45.74 -13.35 10.83
C ASN A 9 -45.12 -13.05 12.21
N LEU A 10 -43.85 -13.43 12.44
CA LEU A 10 -43.15 -13.14 13.70
C LEU A 10 -42.86 -11.63 13.81
N LYS A 11 -43.70 -10.92 14.56
CA LYS A 11 -43.40 -9.56 15.03
C LYS A 11 -42.25 -9.62 16.04
N PRO A 12 -41.35 -8.62 16.09
CA PRO A 12 -40.31 -8.57 17.12
C PRO A 12 -40.95 -8.44 18.51
N VAL A 13 -40.51 -9.29 19.45
CA VAL A 13 -41.07 -9.35 20.82
C VAL A 13 -40.69 -8.10 21.64
N THR A 14 -39.64 -7.38 21.26
CA THR A 14 -39.25 -6.09 21.85
C THR A 14 -38.75 -5.12 20.78
N ASN A 15 -39.04 -3.82 20.97
CA ASN A 15 -38.59 -2.73 20.11
C ASN A 15 -37.21 -2.16 20.50
N PHE A 16 -36.40 -2.91 21.26
CA PHE A 16 -35.06 -2.46 21.60
C PHE A 16 -34.15 -2.47 20.35
N PRO A 17 -33.19 -1.53 20.26
CA PRO A 17 -32.23 -1.51 19.16
C PRO A 17 -31.24 -2.70 19.23
N PRO A 18 -30.67 -3.12 18.08
CA PRO A 18 -29.52 -4.03 18.03
C PRO A 18 -28.33 -3.50 18.85
N ARG A 19 -27.45 -4.38 19.34
CA ARG A 19 -26.22 -3.93 20.01
C ARG A 19 -25.24 -3.36 18.97
N PRO A 20 -24.66 -2.16 19.20
CA PRO A 20 -23.63 -1.61 18.31
C PRO A 20 -22.29 -2.31 18.55
N VAL A 21 -21.68 -2.85 17.50
CA VAL A 21 -20.36 -3.50 17.61
C VAL A 21 -19.27 -2.44 17.60
N ILE A 22 -18.66 -2.19 18.77
CA ILE A 22 -17.47 -1.33 18.87
C ILE A 22 -16.27 -2.07 18.30
N THR A 23 -15.88 -1.72 17.07
CA THR A 23 -14.67 -2.26 16.45
C THR A 23 -13.41 -1.76 17.18
N TRP A 24 -12.36 -2.59 17.22
CA TRP A 24 -11.05 -2.19 17.75
C TRP A 24 -10.51 -0.92 17.10
N ASP A 25 -10.78 -0.71 15.80
CA ASP A 25 -10.42 0.50 15.07
C ASP A 25 -11.14 1.75 15.60
N ARG A 26 -12.45 1.67 15.92
CA ARG A 26 -13.19 2.78 16.56
C ARG A 26 -12.63 3.09 17.96
N ALA A 27 -12.29 2.07 18.74
CA ALA A 27 -11.69 2.24 20.07
C ALA A 27 -10.28 2.87 20.01
N GLU A 28 -9.43 2.41 19.09
CA GLU A 28 -8.12 3.00 18.80
C GLU A 28 -8.24 4.45 18.32
N ARG A 29 -9.18 4.74 17.41
CA ARG A 29 -9.46 6.10 16.90
C ARG A 29 -9.85 7.05 18.03
N ILE A 30 -10.68 6.61 18.98
CA ILE A 30 -11.05 7.41 20.14
C ILE A 30 -9.85 7.62 21.07
N ARG A 31 -9.06 6.57 21.37
CA ARG A 31 -7.89 6.68 22.27
C ARG A 31 -6.83 7.64 21.74
N ARG A 32 -6.45 7.51 20.46
CA ARG A 32 -5.41 8.36 19.82
C ARG A 32 -5.85 9.82 19.74
N ASN A 33 -7.13 10.07 19.49
CA ASN A 33 -7.66 11.43 19.58
C ASN A 33 -7.56 11.96 21.01
N LYS A 34 -8.00 11.19 22.01
CA LYS A 34 -7.92 11.62 23.41
C LYS A 34 -6.49 12.00 23.81
N GLU A 35 -5.48 11.23 23.43
CA GLU A 35 -4.07 11.54 23.68
C GLU A 35 -3.63 12.91 23.11
N ILE A 36 -4.11 13.28 21.92
CA ILE A 36 -3.85 14.59 21.29
C ILE A 36 -4.60 15.73 22.04
N TRP A 37 -5.80 15.45 22.55
CA TRP A 37 -6.70 16.38 23.23
C TRP A 37 -6.54 16.45 24.77
N ASP A 38 -5.71 15.61 25.37
CA ASP A 38 -5.30 15.68 26.78
C ASP A 38 -4.03 16.57 26.95
N ASN A 39 -3.24 16.75 25.88
CA ASN A 39 -1.99 17.51 25.89
C ASN A 39 -2.22 19.03 25.78
N LYS A 40 -2.39 19.70 26.92
CA LYS A 40 -2.63 21.15 27.09
C LYS A 40 -1.76 22.09 26.24
N ASN A 41 -0.53 21.70 25.90
CA ASN A 41 0.39 22.54 25.12
C ASN A 41 0.11 22.49 23.60
N SER A 42 -0.70 21.54 23.14
CA SER A 42 -1.06 21.33 21.74
C SER A 42 -1.95 22.44 21.19
N ILE A 43 -1.75 22.78 19.92
CA ILE A 43 -2.56 23.73 19.14
C ILE A 43 -4.07 23.42 19.22
N VAL A 44 -4.47 22.15 19.37
CA VAL A 44 -5.88 21.76 19.45
C VAL A 44 -6.60 22.39 20.66
N HIS A 45 -5.89 22.67 21.77
CA HIS A 45 -6.48 23.35 22.92
C HIS A 45 -6.80 24.82 22.66
N ARG A 46 -6.22 25.44 21.63
CA ARG A 46 -6.46 26.84 21.26
C ARG A 46 -7.59 27.02 20.23
N LEU A 47 -8.01 25.95 19.56
CA LEU A 47 -9.13 25.97 18.60
C LEU A 47 -10.46 26.45 19.23
N PRO A 48 -11.37 27.09 18.47
CA PRO A 48 -12.65 27.57 18.99
C PRO A 48 -13.55 26.48 19.60
N HIS A 49 -14.35 26.85 20.61
CA HIS A 49 -15.22 25.90 21.32
C HIS A 49 -16.24 25.20 20.42
N HIS A 50 -16.88 25.92 19.49
CA HIS A 50 -17.84 25.34 18.54
C HIS A 50 -17.19 24.25 17.67
N TYR A 51 -15.95 24.47 17.20
CA TYR A 51 -15.21 23.49 16.42
C TYR A 51 -14.87 22.26 17.26
N LYS A 52 -14.40 22.44 18.50
CA LYS A 52 -14.12 21.33 19.43
C LYS A 52 -15.34 20.44 19.67
N LYS A 53 -16.51 21.04 19.94
CA LYS A 53 -17.77 20.31 20.15
C LYS A 53 -18.14 19.47 18.92
N ARG A 54 -18.19 20.12 17.75
CA ARG A 54 -18.52 19.50 16.46
C ARG A 54 -17.54 18.39 16.07
N TYR A 55 -16.25 18.57 16.36
CA TYR A 55 -15.22 17.56 16.12
C TYR A 55 -15.48 16.27 16.93
N TRP A 56 -15.85 16.39 18.20
CA TRP A 56 -16.18 15.23 19.02
C TRP A 56 -17.50 14.57 18.60
N GLU A 57 -18.52 15.35 18.23
CA GLU A 57 -19.77 14.84 17.64
C GLU A 57 -19.49 14.02 16.36
N TYR A 58 -18.60 14.51 15.48
CA TYR A 58 -18.14 13.80 14.28
C TYR A 58 -17.34 12.52 14.60
N VAL A 59 -16.40 12.57 15.56
CA VAL A 59 -15.54 11.43 15.92
C VAL A 59 -16.29 10.31 16.63
N LEU A 60 -17.31 10.65 17.44
CA LEU A 60 -18.13 9.67 18.16
C LEU A 60 -19.30 9.14 17.31
N GLY A 61 -19.81 9.96 16.38
CA GLY A 61 -20.95 9.66 15.52
C GLY A 61 -20.80 8.45 14.61
N GLU A 62 -21.94 7.99 14.09
CA GLU A 62 -22.06 6.86 13.16
C GLU A 62 -22.62 7.35 11.82
N ALA A 63 -21.92 7.04 10.73
CA ALA A 63 -22.39 7.34 9.38
C ALA A 63 -23.62 6.49 9.03
N LYS A 64 -24.56 7.04 8.25
CA LYS A 64 -25.75 6.31 7.79
C LYS A 64 -25.35 5.05 7.00
N PRO A 65 -26.08 3.93 7.13
CA PRO A 65 -25.79 2.71 6.41
C PRO A 65 -25.92 2.90 4.88
N VAL A 66 -24.85 2.57 4.14
CA VAL A 66 -24.79 2.66 2.67
C VAL A 66 -24.69 1.28 2.03
N HIS A 67 -23.63 0.53 2.35
CA HIS A 67 -23.32 -0.77 1.73
C HIS A 67 -24.03 -1.98 2.38
N TYR A 68 -24.77 -1.74 3.45
CA TYR A 68 -25.47 -2.75 4.23
C TYR A 68 -26.83 -2.21 4.71
N ARG A 69 -27.66 -3.08 5.29
CA ARG A 69 -28.92 -2.69 5.93
C ARG A 69 -28.77 -2.89 7.43
N LYS A 70 -28.95 -1.82 8.23
CA LYS A 70 -28.94 -1.90 9.69
C LYS A 70 -30.13 -2.76 10.16
N PRO A 71 -29.95 -3.72 11.08
CA PRO A 71 -31.06 -4.55 11.55
C PRO A 71 -32.12 -3.73 12.28
N THR A 72 -33.39 -4.13 12.17
CA THR A 72 -34.52 -3.38 12.76
C THR A 72 -34.84 -3.80 14.19
N SER A 73 -34.62 -5.07 14.55
CA SER A 73 -34.91 -5.63 15.86
C SER A 73 -33.65 -6.13 16.56
N ARG A 74 -33.64 -6.08 17.89
CA ARG A 74 -32.57 -6.65 18.73
C ARG A 74 -32.43 -8.18 18.65
N TYR A 75 -33.45 -8.88 18.16
CA TYR A 75 -33.43 -10.33 17.99
C TYR A 75 -33.98 -10.74 16.62
N GLU A 76 -33.44 -11.82 16.06
CA GLU A 76 -33.87 -12.45 14.81
C GLU A 76 -33.90 -13.98 14.97
N TRP A 77 -34.74 -14.66 14.19
CA TRP A 77 -34.85 -16.13 14.19
C TRP A 77 -33.92 -16.75 13.15
N ASP A 78 -32.85 -17.43 13.58
CA ASP A 78 -31.99 -18.17 12.67
C ASP A 78 -32.68 -19.46 12.21
N ALA A 79 -33.26 -19.43 11.01
CA ALA A 79 -33.94 -20.56 10.40
C ALA A 79 -33.06 -21.80 10.15
N LYS A 80 -31.73 -21.69 10.18
CA LYS A 80 -30.80 -22.82 10.07
C LYS A 80 -30.52 -23.45 11.43
N ARG A 81 -30.24 -22.64 12.46
CA ARG A 81 -29.99 -23.10 13.83
C ARG A 81 -31.27 -23.45 14.60
N ARG A 82 -32.43 -22.94 14.15
CA ARG A 82 -33.74 -23.02 14.83
C ARG A 82 -33.70 -22.41 16.23
N THR A 83 -33.00 -21.29 16.37
CA THR A 83 -32.86 -20.55 17.62
C THR A 83 -33.08 -19.06 17.38
N MET A 84 -33.55 -18.36 18.43
CA MET A 84 -33.52 -16.91 18.46
C MET A 84 -32.10 -16.46 18.77
N VAL A 85 -31.57 -15.52 17.97
CA VAL A 85 -30.20 -15.00 18.08
C VAL A 85 -30.28 -13.50 18.35
N GLU A 86 -29.42 -12.98 19.23
CA GLU A 86 -29.31 -11.53 19.43
C GLU A 86 -28.62 -10.88 18.23
N THR A 87 -29.22 -9.81 17.73
CA THR A 87 -28.84 -9.16 16.49
C THR A 87 -27.91 -7.98 16.78
N GLU A 88 -26.83 -7.90 16.02
CA GLU A 88 -25.72 -6.98 16.22
C GLU A 88 -25.51 -6.12 14.97
N ASP A 89 -25.15 -4.85 15.16
CA ASP A 89 -24.92 -3.94 14.05
C ASP A 89 -23.45 -3.99 13.58
N TYR A 90 -23.25 -4.58 12.40
CA TYR A 90 -21.94 -4.78 11.77
C TYR A 90 -21.76 -3.86 10.54
N PRO A 91 -21.23 -2.64 10.73
CA PRO A 91 -21.03 -1.70 9.62
C PRO A 91 -19.93 -2.18 8.66
N ILE A 92 -20.26 -2.20 7.36
CA ILE A 92 -19.27 -2.48 6.30
C ILE A 92 -18.40 -1.23 6.10
N ILE A 93 -17.21 -1.23 6.71
CA ILE A 93 -16.19 -0.19 6.53
C ILE A 93 -15.57 -0.33 5.13
N GLY A 94 -15.89 0.61 4.24
CA GLY A 94 -15.29 0.72 2.91
C GLY A 94 -13.96 1.49 2.93
N PHE A 95 -13.16 1.33 1.87
CA PHE A 95 -11.96 2.13 1.63
C PHE A 95 -12.35 3.47 0.98
N HIS A 96 -11.87 4.58 1.55
CA HIS A 96 -12.08 5.94 1.04
C HIS A 96 -10.87 6.39 0.20
N PRO A 97 -10.99 6.49 -1.14
CA PRO A 97 -9.89 6.91 -2.00
C PRO A 97 -9.80 8.45 -2.11
N PRO A 98 -8.62 9.04 -2.39
CA PRO A 98 -8.45 10.49 -2.49
C PRO A 98 -9.19 11.13 -3.69
N GLU A 99 -9.69 10.33 -4.63
CA GLU A 99 -10.62 10.77 -5.68
C GLU A 99 -12.03 11.07 -5.15
N ALA A 100 -12.45 10.49 -4.02
CA ALA A 100 -13.76 10.74 -3.42
C ALA A 100 -13.85 12.13 -2.80
N ASP A 101 -12.77 12.60 -2.17
CA ASP A 101 -12.64 13.97 -1.63
C ASP A 101 -12.74 15.07 -2.71
N LYS A 102 -12.57 14.71 -3.99
CA LYS A 102 -12.69 15.61 -5.16
C LYS A 102 -14.08 15.58 -5.80
N GLY A 103 -15.00 14.79 -5.26
CA GLY A 103 -16.36 14.60 -5.78
C GLY A 103 -17.40 14.59 -4.67
N LEU A 104 -18.60 14.08 -4.95
CA LEU A 104 -19.66 13.87 -3.97
C LEU A 104 -20.16 12.42 -4.10
N TRP A 105 -19.75 11.54 -3.19
CA TRP A 105 -20.08 10.10 -3.26
C TRP A 105 -21.25 9.70 -2.34
N GLY A 106 -21.68 10.58 -1.43
CA GLY A 106 -22.88 10.38 -0.60
C GLY A 106 -22.75 9.23 0.40
N GLY A 107 -21.55 9.02 0.93
CA GLY A 107 -21.20 7.90 1.79
C GLY A 107 -20.85 6.59 1.06
N GLU A 108 -20.96 6.52 -0.27
CA GLU A 108 -20.38 5.41 -1.02
C GLU A 108 -18.84 5.43 -0.95
N THR A 109 -18.23 4.25 -0.93
CA THR A 109 -16.79 4.00 -0.75
C THR A 109 -16.45 2.68 -1.45
N VAL A 110 -15.17 2.39 -1.67
CA VAL A 110 -14.74 1.15 -2.35
C VAL A 110 -14.72 -0.02 -1.37
N VAL A 111 -15.65 -0.95 -1.48
CA VAL A 111 -15.73 -2.10 -0.57
C VAL A 111 -14.78 -3.21 -1.05
N LYS A 112 -13.90 -3.69 -0.17
CA LYS A 112 -13.08 -4.88 -0.39
C LYS A 112 -13.80 -6.10 0.19
N GLY A 113 -14.00 -7.14 -0.60
CA GLY A 113 -14.67 -8.36 -0.14
C GLY A 113 -14.33 -9.58 -0.99
N TYR A 114 -15.21 -10.59 -0.93
CA TYR A 114 -15.09 -11.81 -1.73
C TYR A 114 -16.42 -12.15 -2.38
N ILE A 115 -16.36 -12.71 -3.59
CA ILE A 115 -17.51 -13.25 -4.31
C ILE A 115 -17.32 -14.77 -4.43
N GLU A 116 -18.35 -15.54 -4.10
CA GLU A 116 -18.36 -16.98 -4.32
C GLU A 116 -18.32 -17.29 -5.83
N SER A 117 -17.39 -18.13 -6.29
CA SER A 117 -17.30 -18.44 -7.71
C SER A 117 -18.56 -19.15 -8.24
N ARG A 118 -19.01 -18.74 -9.44
CA ARG A 118 -20.32 -19.12 -10.00
C ARG A 118 -20.54 -20.63 -9.99
N PRO A 119 -21.77 -21.11 -9.70
CA PRO A 119 -22.08 -22.54 -9.61
C PRO A 119 -21.71 -23.28 -10.91
N PHE A 120 -21.08 -24.43 -10.73
CA PHE A 120 -20.35 -25.11 -11.79
C PHE A 120 -21.24 -25.78 -12.86
N THR A 121 -20.80 -25.76 -14.12
CA THR A 121 -21.59 -26.18 -15.31
C THR A 121 -21.48 -27.68 -15.67
N LYS A 122 -22.17 -28.55 -14.92
CA LYS A 122 -22.54 -29.96 -15.24
C LYS A 122 -21.47 -31.00 -15.73
N LYS A 123 -20.20 -30.66 -15.98
CA LYS A 123 -19.17 -31.57 -16.58
C LYS A 123 -17.88 -31.88 -15.77
N LYS A 124 -17.65 -31.31 -14.59
CA LYS A 124 -16.56 -31.59 -13.61
C LYS A 124 -16.93 -31.00 -12.22
N ILE A 125 -17.20 -31.81 -11.20
CA ILE A 125 -17.42 -31.26 -9.85
C ILE A 125 -16.10 -30.68 -9.34
N LEU A 126 -16.07 -29.37 -9.06
CA LEU A 126 -14.96 -28.66 -8.45
C LEU A 126 -15.50 -27.86 -7.26
N PRO A 127 -14.75 -27.73 -6.15
CA PRO A 127 -15.14 -26.86 -5.05
C PRO A 127 -15.37 -25.41 -5.50
N ARG A 128 -16.42 -24.79 -4.95
CA ARG A 128 -16.57 -23.33 -5.02
C ARG A 128 -15.44 -22.69 -4.20
N HIS A 129 -15.01 -21.52 -4.64
CA HIS A 129 -13.91 -20.79 -4.01
C HIS A 129 -14.22 -19.30 -3.95
N TRP A 130 -13.75 -18.66 -2.88
CA TRP A 130 -13.93 -17.23 -2.65
C TRP A 130 -12.93 -16.43 -3.50
N VAL A 131 -13.46 -15.69 -4.47
CA VAL A 131 -12.66 -14.82 -5.36
C VAL A 131 -12.60 -13.43 -4.72
N PRO A 132 -11.40 -12.88 -4.40
CA PRO A 132 -11.30 -11.52 -3.87
C PRO A 132 -11.80 -10.50 -4.90
N HIS A 133 -12.56 -9.51 -4.44
CA HIS A 133 -13.19 -8.51 -5.29
C HIS A 133 -13.18 -7.12 -4.64
N PHE A 134 -13.12 -6.08 -5.47
CA PHE A 134 -13.34 -4.69 -5.07
C PHE A 134 -14.61 -4.20 -5.74
N PHE A 135 -15.59 -3.82 -4.93
CA PHE A 135 -16.84 -3.21 -5.37
C PHE A 135 -16.62 -1.71 -5.46
N PHE A 136 -16.55 -1.18 -6.68
CA PHE A 136 -16.43 0.25 -6.95
C PHE A 136 -17.81 0.88 -7.16
N PRO A 137 -18.04 2.11 -6.67
CA PRO A 137 -19.25 2.86 -6.97
C PRO A 137 -19.31 3.30 -8.44
N ASN A 138 -20.52 3.57 -8.93
CA ASN A 138 -20.71 4.01 -10.31
C ASN A 138 -20.65 5.54 -10.42
N LEU A 139 -19.51 6.06 -10.88
CA LEU A 139 -19.22 7.50 -10.95
C LEU A 139 -19.67 8.11 -12.28
N LYS A 140 -20.33 9.26 -12.20
CA LYS A 140 -20.74 10.09 -13.34
C LYS A 140 -20.26 11.53 -13.15
N ASN A 141 -19.97 12.23 -14.23
CA ASN A 141 -19.77 13.67 -14.21
C ASN A 141 -21.12 14.35 -14.43
N VAL A 142 -21.61 15.11 -13.45
CA VAL A 142 -22.90 15.82 -13.50
C VAL A 142 -22.65 17.32 -13.43
N LEU A 143 -23.42 18.09 -14.20
CA LEU A 143 -23.46 19.55 -14.06
C LEU A 143 -24.54 19.91 -13.05
N THR A 144 -24.13 20.40 -11.88
CA THR A 144 -25.03 20.90 -10.83
C THR A 144 -25.00 22.41 -10.75
N TYR A 145 -26.05 23.02 -10.22
CA TYR A 145 -26.12 24.44 -9.91
C TYR A 145 -26.23 24.62 -8.38
N SER A 146 -25.65 25.71 -7.87
CA SER A 146 -25.86 26.21 -6.51
C SER A 146 -26.55 27.56 -6.61
N GLU A 147 -27.72 27.68 -5.97
CA GLU A 147 -28.52 28.90 -5.96
C GLU A 147 -27.80 29.99 -5.17
N ILE A 148 -27.23 29.64 -4.02
CA ILE A 148 -26.59 30.59 -3.09
C ILE A 148 -25.26 31.11 -3.65
N LEU A 149 -24.53 30.29 -4.41
CA LEU A 149 -23.25 30.68 -5.01
C LEU A 149 -23.38 31.25 -6.44
N ASP A 150 -24.60 31.22 -7.01
CA ASP A 150 -24.96 31.53 -8.40
C ASP A 150 -24.00 30.91 -9.45
N LYS A 151 -23.71 29.62 -9.29
CA LYS A 151 -22.65 28.93 -10.07
C LYS A 151 -23.04 27.52 -10.51
N HIS A 152 -22.81 27.26 -11.79
CA HIS A 152 -22.76 25.91 -12.34
C HIS A 152 -21.40 25.26 -12.06
N MET A 153 -21.42 24.02 -11.56
CA MET A 153 -20.24 23.25 -11.18
C MET A 153 -20.34 21.84 -11.76
N LYS A 154 -19.27 21.37 -12.42
CA LYS A 154 -19.17 20.01 -12.95
C LYS A 154 -18.51 19.10 -11.92
N ILE A 155 -19.31 18.26 -11.25
CA ILE A 155 -18.88 17.45 -10.11
C ILE A 155 -18.95 15.96 -10.47
N THR A 156 -17.92 15.21 -10.06
CA THR A 156 -17.94 13.73 -10.11
C THR A 156 -18.78 13.20 -8.96
N MET A 157 -19.87 12.48 -9.25
CA MET A 157 -20.78 11.99 -8.22
C MET A 157 -21.38 10.62 -8.52
N THR A 158 -21.95 10.00 -7.48
CA THR A 158 -22.62 8.70 -7.56
C THR A 158 -24.10 8.83 -7.90
N GLU A 159 -24.69 7.74 -8.41
CA GLU A 159 -26.14 7.60 -8.62
C GLU A 159 -26.93 7.87 -7.32
N ARG A 160 -26.39 7.46 -6.16
CA ARG A 160 -26.97 7.75 -4.84
C ARG A 160 -26.96 9.24 -4.52
N THR A 161 -25.85 9.94 -4.77
CA THR A 161 -25.76 11.40 -4.53
C THR A 161 -26.76 12.18 -5.36
N CYS A 162 -26.99 11.81 -6.63
CA CYS A 162 -28.04 12.42 -7.45
C CYS A 162 -29.40 12.32 -6.74
N ARG A 163 -29.78 11.12 -6.31
CA ARG A 163 -31.06 10.85 -5.64
C ARG A 163 -31.18 11.51 -4.26
N LEU A 164 -30.08 11.74 -3.56
CA LEU A 164 -30.07 12.53 -2.32
C LEU A 164 -30.31 14.01 -2.62
N ILE A 165 -29.65 14.57 -3.65
CA ILE A 165 -29.89 15.94 -4.12
C ILE A 165 -31.37 16.12 -4.53
N ASP A 166 -31.96 15.15 -5.22
CA ASP A 166 -33.38 15.13 -5.59
C ASP A 166 -34.29 15.08 -4.34
N GLN A 167 -33.99 14.22 -3.36
CA GLN A 167 -34.74 14.08 -2.10
C GLN A 167 -34.69 15.33 -1.21
N HIS A 168 -33.59 16.08 -1.24
CA HIS A 168 -33.44 17.35 -0.54
C HIS A 168 -33.85 18.56 -1.40
N PHE A 169 -34.42 18.37 -2.60
CA PHE A 169 -34.87 19.42 -3.52
C PHE A 169 -33.78 20.45 -3.90
N GLY A 170 -32.51 20.04 -3.98
CA GLY A 170 -31.42 20.88 -4.45
C GLY A 170 -30.05 20.57 -3.81
N LEU A 171 -28.98 20.97 -4.51
CA LEU A 171 -27.59 20.76 -4.05
C LEU A 171 -27.33 21.46 -2.71
N ASP A 172 -27.75 22.72 -2.59
CA ASP A 172 -27.49 23.54 -1.41
C ASP A 172 -28.22 22.99 -0.19
N LEU A 173 -29.48 22.56 -0.34
CA LEU A 173 -30.25 21.91 0.74
C LEU A 173 -29.64 20.57 1.13
N TYR A 174 -29.24 19.72 0.17
CA TYR A 174 -28.50 18.48 0.46
C TYR A 174 -27.23 18.74 1.26
N LEU A 175 -26.40 19.71 0.83
CA LEU A 175 -25.16 20.05 1.51
C LEU A 175 -25.40 20.68 2.89
N LEU A 176 -26.48 21.43 3.10
CA LEU A 176 -26.80 22.06 4.38
C LEU A 176 -27.43 21.10 5.40
N GLU A 177 -28.39 20.26 4.97
CA GLU A 177 -29.07 19.29 5.85
C GLU A 177 -28.22 18.05 6.17
N THR A 178 -27.36 17.61 5.25
CA THR A 178 -26.54 16.41 5.47
C THR A 178 -25.38 16.72 6.44
N PRO A 179 -25.15 15.91 7.48
CA PRO A 179 -23.98 16.08 8.35
C PRO A 179 -22.69 15.71 7.59
N GLU A 180 -21.57 16.34 7.98
CA GLU A 180 -20.27 16.18 7.31
C GLU A 180 -19.82 14.71 7.20
N LEU A 181 -20.21 13.89 8.18
CA LEU A 181 -19.93 12.45 8.25
C LEU A 181 -20.65 11.64 7.16
N ASP A 182 -21.83 12.07 6.72
CA ASP A 182 -22.59 11.45 5.63
C ASP A 182 -22.25 12.05 4.25
N ILE A 183 -21.80 13.31 4.20
CA ILE A 183 -21.26 13.94 2.98
C ILE A 183 -19.98 13.20 2.55
N ALA A 184 -19.11 12.88 3.52
CA ALA A 184 -17.88 12.10 3.35
C ALA A 184 -17.00 12.60 2.18
N SER A 185 -16.81 13.92 2.06
CA SER A 185 -15.99 14.54 1.02
C SER A 185 -15.48 15.91 1.44
N LYS A 186 -14.18 16.15 1.25
CA LYS A 186 -13.56 17.47 1.46
C LYS A 186 -14.14 18.55 0.53
N LEU A 187 -14.44 18.24 -0.74
CA LEU A 187 -15.12 19.17 -1.64
C LEU A 187 -16.53 19.54 -1.12
N GLY A 188 -17.32 18.55 -0.70
CA GLY A 188 -18.67 18.80 -0.17
C GLY A 188 -18.66 19.64 1.10
N ASN A 189 -17.75 19.33 2.02
CA ASN A 189 -17.56 20.09 3.25
C ASN A 189 -17.05 21.53 2.98
N LYS A 190 -16.16 21.71 2.00
CA LYS A 190 -15.72 23.04 1.54
C LYS A 190 -16.89 23.85 0.95
N LEU A 191 -17.69 23.26 0.07
CA LEU A 191 -18.87 23.92 -0.51
C LEU A 191 -19.90 24.28 0.58
N LYS A 192 -20.16 23.38 1.54
CA LYS A 192 -21.03 23.66 2.71
C LYS A 192 -20.55 24.90 3.48
N ARG A 193 -19.23 25.05 3.71
CA ARG A 193 -18.66 26.25 4.34
C ARG A 193 -18.79 27.50 3.47
N GLU A 194 -18.47 27.42 2.17
CA GLU A 194 -18.58 28.57 1.27
C GLU A 194 -20.03 29.08 1.17
N ILE A 195 -21.01 28.17 1.09
CA ILE A 195 -22.45 28.47 1.16
C ILE A 195 -22.81 29.17 2.48
N LEU A 196 -22.40 28.62 3.63
CA LEU A 196 -22.72 29.20 4.93
C LEU A 196 -22.07 30.58 5.14
N LEU A 197 -20.85 30.79 4.63
CA LEU A 197 -20.19 32.10 4.65
C LEU A 197 -20.90 33.14 3.76
N VAL A 198 -21.41 32.74 2.60
CA VAL A 198 -22.19 33.63 1.73
C VAL A 198 -23.56 33.96 2.35
N LEU A 199 -24.24 32.97 2.95
CA LEU A 199 -25.47 33.20 3.71
C LEU A 199 -25.25 34.17 4.87
N ALA A 200 -24.21 33.93 5.69
CA ALA A 200 -23.90 34.74 6.88
C ALA A 200 -23.47 36.17 6.56
N LYS A 201 -22.86 36.41 5.39
CA LYS A 201 -22.46 37.75 4.91
C LYS A 201 -23.55 38.48 4.13
N GLY A 202 -24.60 37.80 3.67
CA GLY A 202 -25.64 38.40 2.83
C GLY A 202 -25.20 38.78 1.41
N THR A 203 -24.05 38.32 0.92
CA THR A 203 -23.43 38.80 -0.33
C THR A 203 -23.96 38.15 -1.61
N TYR A 204 -25.17 37.61 -1.59
CA TYR A 204 -25.81 36.93 -2.72
C TYR A 204 -26.86 37.83 -3.38
N TYR A 205 -26.90 37.83 -4.71
CA TYR A 205 -27.80 38.64 -5.56
C TYR A 205 -27.89 40.13 -5.18
N PRO A 206 -26.77 40.88 -5.15
CA PRO A 206 -26.76 42.30 -4.77
C PRO A 206 -27.62 43.20 -5.67
N ASN A 207 -27.93 42.75 -6.89
CA ASN A 207 -28.71 43.48 -7.89
C ASN A 207 -30.20 43.05 -7.94
N ASP A 208 -30.59 41.99 -7.23
CA ASP A 208 -31.93 41.39 -7.30
C ASP A 208 -32.45 41.14 -5.88
N THR A 209 -33.20 42.13 -5.37
CA THR A 209 -33.73 42.15 -4.00
C THR A 209 -34.82 41.09 -3.77
N GLU A 210 -35.56 40.69 -4.81
CA GLU A 210 -36.58 39.65 -4.72
C GLU A 210 -35.93 38.27 -4.52
N ARG A 211 -34.93 37.92 -5.34
CA ARG A 211 -34.15 36.68 -5.15
C ARG A 211 -33.39 36.66 -3.84
N HIS A 212 -32.79 37.79 -3.45
CA HIS A 212 -32.12 37.92 -2.16
C HIS A 212 -33.09 37.58 -1.01
N ASN A 213 -34.28 38.19 -0.98
CA ASN A 213 -35.28 37.92 0.05
C ASN A 213 -35.82 36.48 -0.01
N TYR A 214 -36.06 35.94 -1.20
CA TYR A 214 -36.47 34.53 -1.38
C TYR A 214 -35.46 33.55 -0.81
N ILE A 215 -34.16 33.71 -1.14
CA ILE A 215 -33.08 32.84 -0.65
C ILE A 215 -32.91 33.00 0.87
N LYS A 216 -32.97 34.24 1.38
CA LYS A 216 -32.90 34.53 2.81
C LYS A 216 -33.99 33.82 3.61
N LEU A 217 -35.22 33.76 3.07
CA LEU A 217 -36.33 33.01 3.66
C LEU A 217 -36.14 31.49 3.52
N LYS A 218 -35.82 30.99 2.32
CA LYS A 218 -35.64 29.56 2.01
C LYS A 218 -34.56 28.88 2.86
N TYR A 219 -33.47 29.59 3.16
CA TYR A 219 -32.33 29.07 3.91
C TYR A 219 -32.22 29.61 5.35
N ALA A 220 -33.24 30.32 5.85
CA ALA A 220 -33.22 30.98 7.17
C ALA A 220 -32.79 30.06 8.32
N ARG A 221 -33.19 28.77 8.28
CA ARG A 221 -32.86 27.75 9.31
C ARG A 221 -31.36 27.42 9.43
N PHE A 222 -30.54 27.85 8.47
CA PHE A 222 -29.10 27.57 8.43
C PHE A 222 -28.22 28.81 8.59
N MET A 223 -28.79 29.96 8.96
CA MET A 223 -27.99 31.17 9.23
C MET A 223 -27.19 30.99 10.52
N ILE A 224 -25.86 31.03 10.40
CA ILE A 224 -24.87 30.83 11.47
C ILE A 224 -23.92 32.04 11.44
N PRO A 225 -23.39 32.54 12.58
CA PRO A 225 -22.43 33.64 12.58
C PRO A 225 -21.20 33.36 11.70
N VAL A 226 -20.68 34.39 11.04
CA VAL A 226 -19.51 34.28 10.14
C VAL A 226 -18.31 33.63 10.82
N GLU A 227 -18.11 33.93 12.11
CA GLU A 227 -17.04 33.36 12.94
C GLU A 227 -17.11 31.84 13.07
N GLU A 228 -18.31 31.27 13.31
CA GLU A 228 -18.49 29.82 13.40
C GLU A 228 -18.51 29.17 12.00
N ALA A 229 -19.17 29.83 11.03
CA ALA A 229 -19.27 29.34 9.67
C ALA A 229 -17.89 29.07 9.04
N ASP A 230 -16.88 29.89 9.35
CA ASP A 230 -15.54 29.74 8.76
C ASP A 230 -14.73 28.53 9.29
N TRP A 231 -15.19 27.84 10.34
CA TRP A 231 -14.54 26.59 10.83
C TRP A 231 -15.27 25.31 10.40
N ILE A 232 -16.41 25.45 9.72
CA ILE A 232 -17.22 24.32 9.24
C ILE A 232 -16.45 23.54 8.15
N GLY A 233 -16.57 22.21 8.19
CA GLY A 233 -16.00 21.33 7.17
C GLY A 233 -14.47 21.19 7.14
N LEU A 234 -13.73 21.87 8.02
CA LEU A 234 -12.27 21.76 8.11
C LEU A 234 -11.83 20.44 8.75
N ASP A 235 -10.84 19.78 8.17
CA ASP A 235 -10.11 18.68 8.80
C ASP A 235 -9.31 19.20 10.02
N LEU A 236 -9.00 18.34 11.00
CA LEU A 236 -8.23 18.74 12.20
C LEU A 236 -6.88 19.37 11.82
N ASN A 237 -6.21 18.83 10.80
CA ASN A 237 -4.96 19.38 10.29
C ASN A 237 -5.13 20.75 9.62
N GLU A 238 -6.28 21.01 9.00
CA GLU A 238 -6.60 22.26 8.31
C GLU A 238 -7.01 23.34 9.33
N ALA A 239 -7.81 22.98 10.34
CA ALA A 239 -8.13 23.84 11.47
C ALA A 239 -6.89 24.21 12.30
N CYS A 240 -5.98 23.27 12.57
CA CYS A 240 -4.72 23.56 13.26
C CYS A 240 -3.85 24.56 12.48
N ARG A 241 -3.72 24.40 11.15
CA ARG A 241 -2.98 25.36 10.31
C ARG A 241 -3.63 26.74 10.32
N LYS A 242 -4.95 26.81 10.13
CA LYS A 242 -5.71 28.07 10.21
C LYS A 242 -5.48 28.79 11.55
N GLN A 243 -5.47 28.04 12.66
CA GLN A 243 -5.18 28.60 13.99
C GLN A 243 -3.72 29.10 14.10
N GLN A 244 -2.75 28.40 13.51
CA GLN A 244 -1.36 28.86 13.44
C GLN A 244 -1.21 30.11 12.57
N GLU A 245 -1.85 30.16 11.40
CA GLU A 245 -1.87 31.33 10.50
C GLU A 245 -2.48 32.55 11.20
N ILE A 246 -3.54 32.36 12.00
CA ILE A 246 -4.10 33.42 12.86
C ILE A 246 -3.09 33.87 13.92
N GLU A 247 -2.49 32.93 14.67
CA GLU A 247 -1.50 33.22 15.73
C GLU A 247 -0.24 33.91 15.18
N GLU A 248 0.22 33.55 13.98
CA GLU A 248 1.38 34.13 13.28
C GLU A 248 1.06 35.49 12.63
N SER A 249 -0.20 35.74 12.26
CA SER A 249 -0.64 37.05 11.74
C SER A 249 -0.60 38.16 12.79
N VAL A 250 -0.77 37.80 14.06
CA VAL A 250 -0.67 38.72 15.20
C VAL A 250 0.81 38.98 15.50
N LYS A 251 1.38 39.97 14.80
CA LYS A 251 2.75 40.45 15.04
C LYS A 251 2.93 40.76 16.53
N PRO A 252 4.00 40.27 17.19
CA PRO A 252 4.24 40.55 18.59
C PRO A 252 4.44 42.05 18.80
N MET A 253 3.69 42.64 19.74
CA MET A 253 3.85 44.03 20.11
C MET A 253 5.27 44.24 20.69
N PRO A 254 6.06 45.21 20.20
CA PRO A 254 7.38 45.50 20.76
C PRO A 254 7.28 45.84 22.24
N GLU A 255 8.12 45.21 23.07
CA GLU A 255 8.00 45.28 24.54
C GLU A 255 8.13 46.71 25.09
N LYS A 256 8.76 47.64 24.34
CA LYS A 256 8.75 49.08 24.63
C LYS A 256 7.34 49.57 25.01
N TYR A 257 6.32 49.27 24.20
CA TYR A 257 4.95 49.76 24.45
C TYR A 257 4.31 49.12 25.68
N LYS A 258 4.70 47.88 26.01
CA LYS A 258 4.29 47.21 27.26
C LYS A 258 4.92 47.89 28.48
N PHE A 259 6.21 48.23 28.43
CA PHE A 259 6.89 48.95 29.51
C PHE A 259 6.41 50.40 29.64
N GLU A 260 6.10 51.06 28.53
CA GLU A 260 5.51 52.41 28.48
C GLU A 260 4.13 52.44 29.15
N LEU A 261 3.25 51.48 28.82
CA LEU A 261 1.95 51.31 29.49
C LEU A 261 2.07 50.92 30.97
N ASP A 262 3.11 50.18 31.35
CA ASP A 262 3.36 49.80 32.75
C ASP A 262 3.86 51.00 33.57
N LEU A 263 4.79 51.79 33.02
CA LEU A 263 5.28 53.03 33.61
C LEU A 263 4.15 54.05 33.80
N VAL A 264 3.31 54.26 32.78
CA VAL A 264 2.15 55.16 32.88
C VAL A 264 1.17 54.71 33.98
N LYS A 265 0.99 53.40 34.19
CA LYS A 265 0.17 52.88 35.30
C LYS A 265 0.80 53.15 36.67
N ARG A 266 2.10 52.91 36.84
CA ARG A 266 2.84 53.15 38.10
C ARG A 266 2.83 54.64 38.49
N LEU A 267 3.04 55.51 37.50
CA LEU A 267 2.94 56.96 37.68
C LEU A 267 1.51 57.40 38.05
N ALA A 268 0.48 56.75 37.51
CA ALA A 268 -0.92 57.01 37.85
C ALA A 268 -1.35 56.41 39.21
N SER A 269 -0.68 55.35 39.70
CA SER A 269 -0.91 54.78 41.04
C SER A 269 -0.07 55.43 42.14
N GLY A 270 0.89 56.30 41.80
CA GLY A 270 1.72 57.03 42.77
C GLY A 270 2.78 56.17 43.46
N GLU A 271 3.15 55.04 42.88
CA GLU A 271 4.22 54.18 43.42
C GLU A 271 5.60 54.76 43.09
N GLU A 272 6.36 55.19 44.10
CA GLU A 272 7.73 55.66 43.92
C GLU A 272 8.67 54.53 43.47
N ASN A 273 9.77 54.94 42.85
CA ASN A 273 10.55 54.14 41.91
C ASN A 273 11.22 52.91 42.58
N PRO A 274 10.89 51.66 42.17
CA PRO A 274 11.60 50.48 42.64
C PRO A 274 12.98 50.40 41.97
N ASP A 275 13.99 50.94 42.67
CA ASP A 275 15.44 50.68 42.58
C ASP A 275 15.88 49.92 41.30
N HIS A 276 16.13 50.68 40.23
CA HIS A 276 16.34 50.14 38.87
C HIS A 276 17.45 49.08 38.79
N ASP A 277 18.48 49.19 39.62
CA ASP A 277 19.60 48.23 39.71
C ASP A 277 19.16 46.80 40.05
N LYS A 278 18.05 46.63 40.77
CA LYS A 278 17.48 45.30 41.08
C LYS A 278 16.81 44.69 39.85
N ILE A 279 16.03 45.48 39.12
CA ILE A 279 15.32 45.04 37.91
C ILE A 279 16.33 44.71 36.80
N ILE A 280 17.40 45.49 36.65
CA ILE A 280 18.49 45.22 35.71
C ILE A 280 19.17 43.89 36.05
N LYS A 281 19.50 43.63 37.32
CA LYS A 281 20.09 42.34 37.76
C LYS A 281 19.19 41.14 37.51
N GLU A 282 17.88 41.27 37.67
CA GLU A 282 16.94 40.19 37.34
C GLU A 282 16.89 39.92 35.83
N LEU A 283 16.80 40.97 34.99
CA LEU A 283 16.81 40.86 33.54
C LEU A 283 18.12 40.26 32.98
N GLU A 284 19.27 40.64 33.53
CA GLU A 284 20.56 40.02 33.22
C GLU A 284 20.57 38.52 33.58
N SER A 285 19.96 38.13 34.71
CA SER A 285 19.88 36.74 35.15
C SER A 285 18.98 35.86 34.27
N GLU A 286 17.93 36.45 33.69
CA GLU A 286 16.97 35.81 32.79
C GLU A 286 17.51 35.62 31.36
N SER A 287 18.50 36.43 30.96
CA SER A 287 19.07 36.45 29.62
C SER A 287 19.49 35.06 29.10
N VAL A 288 19.10 34.75 27.84
CA VAL A 288 19.16 33.38 27.28
C VAL A 288 20.59 32.87 27.09
N THR A 289 21.56 33.78 26.97
CA THR A 289 23.02 33.52 27.00
C THR A 289 23.44 32.74 28.24
N SER A 290 23.03 33.21 29.43
CA SER A 290 23.34 32.62 30.73
C SER A 290 22.85 31.18 30.87
N ARG A 291 21.70 30.86 30.27
CA ARG A 291 21.11 29.50 30.31
C ARG A 291 21.87 28.50 29.42
N LYS A 292 22.46 28.95 28.30
CA LYS A 292 23.35 28.11 27.46
C LYS A 292 24.68 27.83 28.15
N ALA A 293 25.31 28.86 28.74
CA ALA A 293 26.55 28.71 29.50
C ALA A 293 26.39 27.75 30.69
N LYS A 294 25.35 27.92 31.51
CA LYS A 294 25.06 27.02 32.64
C LYS A 294 24.85 25.55 32.21
N LYS A 295 24.13 25.29 31.11
CA LYS A 295 24.00 23.91 30.58
C LYS A 295 25.33 23.32 30.13
N LEU A 296 26.17 24.08 29.43
CA LEU A 296 27.48 23.61 28.98
C LEU A 296 28.36 23.23 30.19
N VAL A 297 28.46 24.12 31.17
CA VAL A 297 29.22 23.91 32.43
C VAL A 297 28.67 22.74 33.24
N GLN A 298 27.35 22.56 33.33
CA GLN A 298 26.78 21.36 33.97
C GLN A 298 27.17 20.07 33.24
N THR A 299 27.18 20.05 31.90
CA THR A 299 27.57 18.84 31.16
C THR A 299 29.07 18.53 31.23
N THR A 300 29.94 19.54 31.29
CA THR A 300 31.39 19.31 31.51
C THR A 300 31.66 18.88 32.95
N ALA A 301 31.01 19.50 33.95
CA ALA A 301 31.10 19.07 35.34
C ALA A 301 30.59 17.63 35.56
N LEU A 302 29.51 17.21 34.88
CA LEU A 302 29.03 15.82 34.95
C LEU A 302 30.03 14.85 34.31
N ARG A 303 30.67 15.22 33.19
CA ARG A 303 31.71 14.41 32.54
C ARG A 303 32.96 14.30 33.41
N LEU A 304 33.43 15.39 34.00
CA LEU A 304 34.56 15.41 34.93
C LEU A 304 34.28 14.55 36.16
N LYS A 305 33.11 14.70 36.80
CA LYS A 305 32.71 13.81 37.91
C LYS A 305 32.70 12.34 37.48
N LYS A 306 32.15 12.01 36.31
CA LYS A 306 32.18 10.62 35.80
C LYS A 306 33.60 10.11 35.54
N LEU A 307 34.50 10.96 35.04
CA LEU A 307 35.91 10.62 34.85
C LEU A 307 36.60 10.34 36.19
N VAL A 308 36.39 11.20 37.20
CA VAL A 308 36.92 11.01 38.56
C VAL A 308 36.37 9.73 39.19
N THR A 309 35.09 9.41 39.04
CA THR A 309 34.53 8.13 39.52
C THR A 309 35.15 6.92 38.81
N ILE A 310 35.38 6.99 37.49
CA ILE A 310 36.01 5.90 36.73
C ILE A 310 37.49 5.73 37.14
N VAL A 311 38.22 6.83 37.34
CA VAL A 311 39.60 6.80 37.84
C VAL A 311 39.66 6.26 39.28
N GLN A 312 38.74 6.66 40.17
CA GLN A 312 38.67 6.12 41.52
C GLN A 312 38.40 4.62 41.54
N ILE A 313 37.48 4.13 40.67
CA ILE A 313 37.20 2.70 40.51
C ILE A 313 38.41 1.95 39.94
N LEU A 314 39.16 2.54 39.02
CA LEU A 314 40.39 1.93 38.49
C LEU A 314 41.50 1.84 39.55
N ILE A 315 41.68 2.88 40.38
CA ILE A 315 42.65 2.87 41.48
C ILE A 315 42.29 1.77 42.49
N THR A 316 41.04 1.72 42.97
CA THR A 316 40.63 0.67 43.92
C THR A 316 40.59 -0.73 43.30
N SER A 317 40.45 -0.85 41.97
CA SER A 317 40.59 -2.15 41.28
C SER A 317 42.05 -2.61 41.13
N ILE A 318 43.03 -1.71 41.31
CA ILE A 318 44.46 -2.04 41.26
C ILE A 318 45.00 -2.33 42.67
N GLU A 319 44.49 -1.64 43.71
CA GLU A 319 44.89 -1.86 45.11
C GLU A 319 44.30 -3.13 45.76
N MET A 320 43.27 -3.74 45.16
CA MET A 320 42.60 -4.96 45.69
C MET A 320 43.05 -6.28 45.04
N ALA A 321 44.20 -6.28 44.33
CA ALA A 321 44.64 -7.43 43.52
C ALA A 321 45.64 -8.40 44.22
N ASP A 322 46.14 -8.08 45.42
CA ASP A 322 47.16 -8.86 46.14
C ASP A 322 46.73 -9.21 47.58
N SER A 323 45.84 -10.20 47.77
CA SER A 323 45.75 -11.01 49.01
C SER A 323 44.85 -12.25 48.88
N GLU A 324 45.28 -13.36 49.51
CA GLU A 324 44.52 -14.50 50.08
C GLU A 324 43.42 -15.20 49.24
N LYS A 325 43.54 -16.47 48.81
CA LYS A 325 43.67 -17.77 49.54
C LYS A 325 42.37 -18.32 50.19
N TYR A 326 41.82 -19.37 49.55
CA TYR A 326 41.09 -20.55 50.11
C TYR A 326 39.92 -20.37 51.11
N VAL A 327 38.76 -21.00 50.85
CA VAL A 327 38.22 -22.21 51.56
C VAL A 327 36.75 -22.54 51.17
N LEU A 328 36.56 -23.78 50.71
CA LEU A 328 35.40 -24.71 50.77
C LEU A 328 33.91 -24.26 50.94
N LYS A 329 33.06 -24.96 50.13
CA LYS A 329 31.92 -25.86 50.51
C LYS A 329 30.44 -25.49 50.18
N GLY A 330 29.92 -26.15 49.13
CA GLY A 330 28.54 -26.65 49.03
C GLY A 330 27.44 -25.66 48.60
N LYS A 331 26.28 -26.11 48.08
CA LYS A 331 25.86 -27.49 47.70
C LYS A 331 24.57 -27.42 46.84
N PHE A 332 24.49 -28.22 45.76
CA PHE A 332 23.24 -28.70 45.09
C PHE A 332 22.37 -27.60 44.42
N GLU A 333 21.45 -27.78 43.46
CA GLU A 333 21.03 -28.79 42.44
C GLU A 333 19.98 -28.05 41.53
N THR A 334 19.45 -28.44 40.36
CA THR A 334 19.52 -29.51 39.32
C THR A 334 18.87 -28.88 38.04
N ASP A 335 18.89 -29.38 36.79
CA ASP A 335 19.68 -30.35 36.00
C ASP A 335 19.35 -30.13 34.49
N SER A 336 19.98 -30.89 33.58
CA SER A 336 19.72 -31.08 32.14
C SER A 336 20.28 -30.00 31.18
N GLY A 337 20.92 -30.38 30.07
CA GLY A 337 21.35 -31.73 29.66
C GLY A 337 21.76 -31.78 28.19
N ILE A 338 23.02 -32.13 27.88
CA ILE A 338 23.57 -32.08 26.51
C ILE A 338 24.53 -33.26 26.22
N ARG A 339 24.33 -33.90 25.05
CA ARG A 339 25.24 -34.79 24.26
C ARG A 339 25.46 -36.28 24.66
N LYS A 340 25.02 -37.13 23.72
CA LYS A 340 25.85 -38.02 22.82
C LYS A 340 25.89 -39.56 23.04
N LEU A 341 25.71 -40.23 21.88
CA LEU A 341 26.50 -41.33 21.28
C LEU A 341 26.09 -42.82 21.45
N ARG A 342 26.28 -43.55 20.32
CA ARG A 342 26.36 -45.03 20.09
C ARG A 342 25.02 -45.79 20.14
N THR A 343 24.52 -46.31 19.00
CA THR A 343 24.78 -47.59 18.29
C THR A 343 23.90 -48.75 18.84
N ASP A 344 23.54 -49.84 18.14
CA ASP A 344 24.00 -50.49 16.89
C ASP A 344 22.83 -51.04 16.02
N GLU A 345 23.15 -51.59 14.83
CA GLU A 345 22.37 -52.62 14.07
C GLU A 345 20.96 -52.29 13.51
N SER A 346 20.43 -52.95 12.46
CA SER A 346 20.97 -53.95 11.50
C SER A 346 20.30 -53.80 10.12
N SER A 347 20.73 -54.58 9.11
CA SER A 347 20.37 -54.43 7.68
C SER A 347 19.53 -55.59 7.11
N VAL A 348 18.58 -55.27 6.23
CA VAL A 348 17.98 -56.22 5.26
C VAL A 348 17.76 -55.51 3.91
N VAL A 349 18.11 -56.17 2.80
CA VAL A 349 17.86 -55.72 1.42
C VAL A 349 16.62 -56.45 0.88
N GLY A 350 15.84 -55.80 0.02
CA GLY A 350 14.65 -56.39 -0.60
C GLY A 350 14.25 -55.70 -1.89
N GLU A 351 14.80 -56.16 -3.01
CA GLU A 351 14.35 -55.80 -4.36
C GLU A 351 13.11 -56.62 -4.75
N MET A 352 12.22 -56.07 -5.57
CA MET A 352 11.18 -56.81 -6.28
C MET A 352 11.00 -56.24 -7.68
N GLU A 353 11.40 -57.00 -8.70
CA GLU A 353 11.28 -56.64 -10.12
C GLU A 353 9.93 -57.06 -10.75
N ASP A 354 9.79 -56.75 -12.05
CA ASP A 354 8.68 -57.12 -12.93
C ASP A 354 8.35 -58.62 -12.91
N CYS A 355 7.06 -58.95 -12.76
CA CYS A 355 6.52 -60.27 -13.13
C CYS A 355 5.75 -60.18 -14.46
N ARG A 356 6.48 -60.19 -15.58
CA ARG A 356 5.89 -60.43 -16.91
C ARG A 356 5.69 -61.92 -17.13
N VAL A 357 4.46 -62.41 -16.99
CA VAL A 357 4.11 -63.78 -17.37
C VAL A 357 3.83 -63.85 -18.88
N ASN A 358 4.51 -64.76 -19.57
CA ASN A 358 4.33 -65.06 -20.99
C ASN A 358 4.05 -66.57 -21.11
N VAL A 359 3.00 -66.96 -21.86
CA VAL A 359 2.62 -68.37 -22.10
C VAL A 359 2.28 -68.54 -23.57
N ASN A 360 2.66 -69.68 -24.15
CA ASN A 360 2.89 -69.83 -25.58
C ASN A 360 1.63 -70.13 -26.42
N GLN A 361 1.70 -69.63 -27.66
CA GLN A 361 1.35 -70.30 -28.93
C GLN A 361 0.15 -71.27 -28.98
N ASN A 362 -0.76 -71.00 -29.91
CA ASN A 362 -0.95 -71.87 -31.08
C ASN A 362 -1.47 -71.05 -32.27
N LEU A 363 -1.28 -71.58 -33.48
CA LEU A 363 -1.78 -71.03 -34.74
C LEU A 363 -3.01 -71.84 -35.19
N ASP A 364 -3.95 -71.18 -35.86
CA ASP A 364 -4.71 -71.80 -36.96
C ASP A 364 -5.31 -70.73 -37.88
N GLU A 365 -5.62 -71.10 -39.13
CA GLU A 365 -6.03 -70.16 -40.18
C GLU A 365 -7.55 -70.05 -40.38
N GLY A 366 -7.99 -68.90 -40.87
CA GLY A 366 -9.24 -68.77 -41.63
C GLY A 366 -10.54 -68.61 -40.85
N THR A 367 -11.12 -67.41 -40.90
CA THR A 367 -12.46 -67.14 -41.52
C THR A 367 -12.77 -65.64 -41.40
N VAL A 368 -13.02 -64.97 -42.52
CA VAL A 368 -13.48 -63.57 -42.53
C VAL A 368 -14.97 -63.51 -42.16
N THR A 369 -15.28 -62.99 -40.97
CA THR A 369 -16.66 -62.60 -40.61
C THR A 369 -16.71 -61.14 -40.13
N HIS A 370 -17.74 -60.42 -40.57
CA HIS A 370 -17.86 -58.96 -40.43
C HIS A 370 -18.43 -58.57 -39.06
N VAL A 371 -17.60 -58.64 -38.01
CA VAL A 371 -18.00 -58.25 -36.65
C VAL A 371 -18.07 -56.72 -36.51
N GLU A 372 -19.23 -56.15 -36.80
CA GLU A 372 -19.52 -54.76 -36.41
C GLU A 372 -19.48 -54.62 -34.89
N SER A 373 -18.46 -53.91 -34.38
CA SER A 373 -18.31 -53.64 -32.95
C SER A 373 -19.36 -52.63 -32.48
N CYS A 374 -20.58 -53.11 -32.21
CA CYS A 374 -21.74 -52.33 -31.80
C CYS A 374 -21.50 -51.63 -30.44
N LEU A 375 -20.90 -50.45 -30.50
CA LEU A 375 -20.58 -49.62 -29.34
C LEU A 375 -21.82 -49.44 -28.46
N SER A 376 -21.69 -49.79 -27.18
CA SER A 376 -22.78 -49.72 -26.20
C SER A 376 -23.47 -48.36 -26.26
N LYS A 377 -24.80 -48.33 -26.06
CA LYS A 377 -25.59 -47.09 -25.98
C LYS A 377 -25.00 -46.05 -24.99
N LYS A 378 -24.20 -46.48 -24.00
CA LYS A 378 -23.41 -45.62 -23.11
C LYS A 378 -22.15 -45.03 -23.79
N GLN A 379 -21.39 -45.82 -24.55
CA GLN A 379 -20.20 -45.40 -25.30
C GLN A 379 -20.55 -44.44 -26.45
N MET A 380 -21.54 -44.78 -27.30
CA MET A 380 -22.00 -43.88 -28.37
C MET A 380 -22.48 -42.53 -27.82
N ARG A 381 -23.19 -42.53 -26.68
CA ARG A 381 -23.63 -41.31 -25.99
C ARG A 381 -22.47 -40.50 -25.39
N LYS A 382 -21.32 -41.13 -25.07
CA LYS A 382 -20.08 -40.44 -24.65
C LYS A 382 -19.41 -39.77 -25.86
N LEU A 383 -19.23 -40.51 -26.96
CA LEU A 383 -18.67 -40.02 -28.23
C LEU A 383 -19.45 -38.82 -28.79
N ARG A 384 -20.78 -38.93 -28.91
CA ARG A 384 -21.64 -37.82 -29.38
C ARG A 384 -21.50 -36.58 -28.50
N ARG A 385 -21.48 -36.75 -27.17
CA ARG A 385 -21.22 -35.67 -26.19
C ARG A 385 -19.81 -35.08 -26.27
N GLU A 386 -18.86 -35.73 -26.93
CA GLU A 386 -17.49 -35.25 -27.12
C GLU A 386 -17.31 -34.54 -28.46
N GLN A 387 -17.97 -35.02 -29.51
CA GLN A 387 -18.18 -34.27 -30.76
C GLN A 387 -18.94 -32.94 -30.48
N GLU A 388 -20.03 -32.98 -29.70
CA GLU A 388 -20.75 -31.79 -29.21
C GLU A 388 -19.83 -30.83 -28.41
N LYS A 389 -18.97 -31.35 -27.51
CA LYS A 389 -18.00 -30.52 -26.77
C LYS A 389 -17.05 -29.82 -27.74
N LEU A 390 -16.58 -30.50 -28.79
CA LEU A 390 -15.62 -29.97 -29.76
C LEU A 390 -16.27 -28.90 -30.65
N LEU A 391 -17.41 -29.19 -31.27
CA LEU A 391 -18.20 -28.23 -32.05
C LEU A 391 -18.54 -26.98 -31.22
N HIS A 392 -19.09 -27.15 -30.02
CA HIS A 392 -19.47 -26.02 -29.17
C HIS A 392 -18.24 -25.25 -28.61
N LYS A 393 -17.06 -25.87 -28.55
CA LYS A 393 -15.78 -25.20 -28.23
C LYS A 393 -15.26 -24.38 -29.42
N GLN A 394 -15.47 -24.83 -30.65
CA GLN A 394 -15.18 -24.04 -31.85
C GLN A 394 -16.16 -22.87 -32.00
N ASP A 395 -17.46 -23.12 -31.90
CA ASP A 395 -18.52 -22.10 -31.91
C ASP A 395 -18.29 -21.01 -30.85
N ARG A 396 -18.05 -21.38 -29.58
CA ARG A 396 -17.70 -20.40 -28.54
C ARG A 396 -16.46 -19.56 -28.88
N ARG A 397 -15.43 -20.16 -29.50
CA ARG A 397 -14.24 -19.42 -29.97
C ARG A 397 -14.61 -18.47 -31.12
N ALA A 398 -15.47 -18.88 -32.04
CA ALA A 398 -15.98 -18.04 -33.14
C ALA A 398 -16.83 -16.87 -32.61
N ARG A 399 -17.80 -17.10 -31.71
CA ARG A 399 -18.60 -16.05 -31.06
C ARG A 399 -17.74 -15.07 -30.28
N GLU A 400 -16.72 -15.53 -29.56
CA GLU A 400 -15.77 -14.62 -28.90
C GLU A 400 -14.91 -13.83 -29.89
N LYS A 401 -14.46 -14.44 -30.99
CA LYS A 401 -13.70 -13.77 -32.06
C LYS A 401 -14.57 -12.69 -32.73
N MET A 402 -15.85 -12.99 -32.99
CA MET A 402 -16.86 -12.05 -33.48
C MET A 402 -17.09 -10.90 -32.49
N ARG A 403 -17.38 -11.19 -31.20
CA ARG A 403 -17.55 -10.13 -30.17
C ARG A 403 -16.31 -9.25 -30.03
N LYS A 404 -15.11 -9.83 -30.15
CA LYS A 404 -13.83 -9.10 -30.17
C LYS A 404 -13.62 -8.32 -31.47
N LYS A 405 -14.20 -8.72 -32.61
CA LYS A 405 -14.24 -7.94 -33.87
C LYS A 405 -15.21 -6.76 -33.76
N MET A 406 -16.45 -7.00 -33.32
CA MET A 406 -17.49 -5.97 -33.10
C MET A 406 -16.99 -4.86 -32.17
N LYS A 407 -16.47 -5.20 -30.98
CA LYS A 407 -15.91 -4.19 -30.06
C LYS A 407 -14.69 -3.44 -30.63
N ARG A 408 -13.98 -4.01 -31.62
CA ARG A 408 -12.88 -3.32 -32.33
C ARG A 408 -13.36 -2.42 -33.47
N ALA A 409 -14.55 -2.68 -34.04
CA ALA A 409 -15.20 -1.79 -35.02
C ALA A 409 -15.75 -0.54 -34.32
N ALA A 410 -16.59 -0.71 -33.29
CA ALA A 410 -17.09 0.38 -32.45
C ALA A 410 -15.99 1.26 -31.84
N GLN A 411 -14.83 0.69 -31.50
CA GLN A 411 -13.66 1.48 -31.05
C GLN A 411 -13.02 2.32 -32.17
N ARG A 412 -13.06 1.89 -33.43
CA ARG A 412 -12.57 2.66 -34.58
C ARG A 412 -13.54 3.76 -34.97
N GLU A 413 -14.84 3.47 -34.96
CA GLU A 413 -15.92 4.44 -35.14
C GLU A 413 -15.84 5.54 -34.06
N ALA A 414 -15.62 5.16 -32.79
CA ALA A 414 -15.34 6.08 -31.68
C ALA A 414 -13.89 6.62 -31.64
N GLY A 415 -13.24 6.78 -32.80
CA GLY A 415 -11.96 7.49 -32.98
C GLY A 415 -10.72 6.91 -32.27
N HIS A 416 -10.81 5.76 -31.59
CA HIS A 416 -9.68 5.22 -30.82
C HIS A 416 -8.64 4.56 -31.74
N VAL A 417 -7.71 5.38 -32.22
CA VAL A 417 -6.43 4.95 -32.78
C VAL A 417 -5.73 4.05 -31.76
N LYS A 418 -5.45 2.80 -32.16
CA LYS A 418 -4.65 1.91 -31.31
C LYS A 418 -3.18 2.24 -31.50
N PRO A 419 -2.38 2.35 -30.43
CA PRO A 419 -0.94 2.53 -30.57
C PRO A 419 -0.39 1.40 -31.44
N LYS A 420 0.35 1.77 -32.49
CA LYS A 420 1.08 0.82 -33.33
C LYS A 420 2.01 0.03 -32.41
N ARG A 421 2.10 -1.30 -32.59
CA ARG A 421 3.06 -2.08 -31.80
C ARG A 421 4.47 -1.53 -32.06
N THR A 422 5.22 -1.28 -30.99
CA THR A 422 6.63 -0.91 -31.08
C THR A 422 7.38 -1.95 -31.90
N HIS A 423 8.38 -1.52 -32.68
CA HIS A 423 9.29 -2.45 -33.34
C HIS A 423 10.03 -3.29 -32.29
N ILE A 424 10.58 -4.43 -32.71
CA ILE A 424 11.30 -5.36 -31.82
C ILE A 424 12.62 -5.74 -32.48
N ASN A 425 13.69 -5.03 -32.13
CA ASN A 425 15.03 -5.17 -32.70
C ASN A 425 15.71 -6.44 -32.16
N ARG A 426 16.52 -7.14 -32.96
CA ARG A 426 17.41 -8.22 -32.44
C ARG A 426 18.66 -7.62 -31.81
N MET A 427 19.33 -8.40 -30.95
CA MET A 427 20.58 -7.98 -30.33
C MET A 427 21.76 -8.07 -31.32
N ASP A 428 21.79 -9.10 -32.17
CA ASP A 428 22.76 -9.25 -33.27
C ASP A 428 22.77 -8.00 -34.19
N ASP A 429 21.58 -7.59 -34.64
CA ASP A 429 21.32 -6.44 -35.52
C ASP A 429 21.62 -5.07 -34.86
N SER A 430 21.91 -5.04 -33.55
CA SER A 430 22.10 -3.80 -32.80
C SER A 430 23.41 -3.10 -33.12
N ARG A 431 23.38 -1.77 -33.19
CA ARG A 431 24.59 -0.92 -33.22
C ARG A 431 25.35 -0.93 -31.89
N CYS A 432 24.69 -1.21 -30.77
CA CYS A 432 25.35 -1.28 -29.47
C CYS A 432 25.95 -2.68 -29.26
N LYS A 433 27.27 -2.75 -29.07
CA LYS A 433 27.99 -4.02 -28.80
C LYS A 433 28.39 -4.21 -27.33
N GLN A 434 27.95 -3.31 -26.43
CA GLN A 434 28.19 -3.43 -25.00
C GLN A 434 27.62 -4.74 -24.44
N ARG A 435 28.45 -5.48 -23.71
CA ARG A 435 28.14 -6.80 -23.13
C ARG A 435 27.58 -6.66 -21.70
N VAL A 436 26.45 -7.33 -21.44
CA VAL A 436 25.83 -7.46 -20.11
C VAL A 436 25.51 -8.93 -19.84
N ALA A 437 25.84 -9.41 -18.65
CA ALA A 437 25.58 -10.78 -18.20
C ALA A 437 24.72 -10.80 -16.93
N ILE A 438 23.84 -11.79 -16.81
CA ILE A 438 23.17 -12.12 -15.55
C ILE A 438 23.75 -13.41 -14.99
N ASP A 439 24.23 -13.34 -13.74
CA ASP A 439 24.84 -14.46 -13.01
C ASP A 439 23.80 -15.21 -12.19
N MET A 440 23.54 -16.46 -12.56
CA MET A 440 22.47 -17.32 -12.02
C MET A 440 22.98 -18.39 -11.03
N GLN A 441 24.24 -18.29 -10.56
CA GLN A 441 24.82 -19.28 -9.65
C GLN A 441 24.19 -19.34 -8.24
N PHE A 442 23.21 -18.48 -7.95
CA PHE A 442 22.62 -18.30 -6.62
C PHE A 442 21.36 -19.15 -6.34
N GLU A 443 21.11 -20.21 -7.11
CA GLU A 443 19.90 -21.07 -6.97
C GLU A 443 19.71 -21.57 -5.52
N SER A 444 20.79 -22.00 -4.86
CA SER A 444 20.79 -22.51 -3.48
C SER A 444 20.45 -21.47 -2.41
N LEU A 445 20.50 -20.17 -2.73
CA LEU A 445 20.18 -19.06 -1.83
C LEU A 445 18.73 -18.57 -1.97
N MET A 446 17.96 -19.13 -2.91
CA MET A 446 16.60 -18.72 -3.23
C MET A 446 15.59 -19.85 -3.00
N ARG A 447 14.36 -19.51 -2.59
CA ARG A 447 13.28 -20.51 -2.51
C ARG A 447 12.71 -20.74 -3.92
N PRO A 448 12.11 -21.92 -4.24
CA PRO A 448 11.51 -22.19 -5.55
C PRO A 448 10.39 -21.23 -6.00
N LYS A 449 9.83 -20.41 -5.10
CA LYS A 449 8.92 -19.31 -5.44
C LYS A 449 9.68 -18.09 -5.97
N ASP A 450 10.83 -17.77 -5.37
CA ASP A 450 11.63 -16.60 -5.70
C ASP A 450 12.30 -16.81 -7.07
N ILE A 451 12.84 -18.01 -7.34
CA ILE A 451 13.36 -18.39 -8.67
C ILE A 451 12.32 -18.14 -9.78
N ARG A 452 11.04 -18.44 -9.55
CA ARG A 452 9.96 -18.15 -10.51
C ARG A 452 9.68 -16.65 -10.67
N HIS A 453 9.86 -15.85 -9.62
CA HIS A 453 9.81 -14.39 -9.73
C HIS A 453 11.01 -13.84 -10.51
N LEU A 454 12.21 -14.39 -10.32
CA LEU A 454 13.41 -14.03 -11.06
C LEU A 454 13.24 -14.27 -12.57
N PHE A 455 12.63 -15.38 -12.97
CA PHE A 455 12.33 -15.64 -14.40
C PHE A 455 11.35 -14.62 -15.02
N VAL A 456 10.35 -14.15 -14.25
CA VAL A 456 9.44 -13.08 -14.71
C VAL A 456 10.19 -11.76 -14.92
N GLN A 457 11.17 -11.47 -14.05
CA GLN A 457 12.00 -10.27 -14.14
C GLN A 457 13.02 -10.35 -15.28
N LEU A 458 13.65 -11.52 -15.48
CA LEU A 458 14.53 -11.82 -16.60
C LEU A 458 13.80 -11.65 -17.94
N ALA A 459 12.58 -12.18 -18.04
CA ALA A 459 11.71 -12.00 -19.20
C ALA A 459 11.30 -10.52 -19.42
N HIS A 460 11.13 -9.74 -18.34
CA HIS A 460 10.90 -8.30 -18.46
C HIS A 460 12.15 -7.57 -18.97
N ALA A 461 13.33 -7.84 -18.40
CA ALA A 461 14.59 -7.22 -18.80
C ALA A 461 14.89 -7.45 -20.29
N TYR A 462 14.81 -8.71 -20.73
CA TYR A 462 14.90 -9.11 -22.14
C TYR A 462 13.87 -8.37 -23.01
N ALA A 463 12.59 -8.37 -22.61
CA ALA A 463 11.52 -7.73 -23.39
C ALA A 463 11.58 -6.19 -23.41
N VAL A 464 12.29 -5.52 -22.49
CA VAL A 464 12.58 -4.09 -22.58
C VAL A 464 13.79 -3.85 -23.48
N ASN A 465 14.88 -4.61 -23.31
CA ASN A 465 16.08 -4.50 -24.16
C ASN A 465 15.74 -4.62 -25.66
N ARG A 466 14.95 -5.64 -26.01
CA ARG A 466 14.41 -5.90 -27.36
C ARG A 466 13.54 -4.77 -27.96
N ARG A 467 13.14 -3.76 -27.17
CA ARG A 467 12.36 -2.57 -27.61
C ARG A 467 13.18 -1.28 -27.60
N ALA A 468 14.42 -1.30 -27.10
CA ALA A 468 15.33 -0.16 -27.20
C ALA A 468 15.74 0.08 -28.66
N ALA A 469 16.12 1.33 -28.98
CA ALA A 469 16.57 1.68 -30.32
C ALA A 469 17.81 0.88 -30.75
N ASN A 470 18.76 0.67 -29.82
CA ASN A 470 19.93 -0.18 -29.99
C ASN A 470 20.02 -1.14 -28.78
N PRO A 471 19.53 -2.39 -28.87
CA PRO A 471 19.63 -3.36 -27.76
C PRO A 471 21.08 -3.64 -27.31
N LEU A 472 21.29 -3.91 -26.03
CA LEU A 472 22.56 -4.42 -25.47
C LEU A 472 22.77 -5.90 -25.83
N GLN A 473 24.02 -6.36 -25.85
CA GLN A 473 24.35 -7.77 -25.98
C GLN A 473 24.12 -8.46 -24.62
N PHE A 474 23.13 -9.34 -24.53
CA PHE A 474 22.61 -9.86 -23.27
C PHE A 474 22.85 -11.38 -23.13
N SER A 475 23.46 -11.79 -22.03
CA SER A 475 23.81 -13.18 -21.73
C SER A 475 23.34 -13.60 -20.34
N VAL A 476 23.19 -14.91 -20.13
CA VAL A 476 22.83 -15.53 -18.84
C VAL A 476 23.85 -16.63 -18.56
N VAL A 477 24.47 -16.58 -17.38
CA VAL A 477 25.69 -17.30 -17.01
C VAL A 477 25.48 -18.03 -15.68
N GLY A 478 26.19 -19.14 -15.43
CA GLY A 478 25.96 -19.99 -14.25
C GLY A 478 24.60 -20.69 -14.28
N PHE A 479 24.00 -20.84 -15.46
CA PHE A 479 22.61 -21.29 -15.62
C PHE A 479 22.48 -22.81 -15.71
N SER A 480 23.04 -23.50 -14.72
CA SER A 480 22.95 -24.96 -14.56
C SER A 480 21.77 -25.37 -13.68
N GLY A 481 21.53 -26.68 -13.55
CA GLY A 481 20.66 -27.23 -12.50
C GLY A 481 19.14 -27.26 -12.79
N PRO A 482 18.31 -27.50 -11.76
CA PRO A 482 16.85 -27.56 -11.89
C PRO A 482 16.22 -26.29 -12.47
N GLN A 483 16.76 -25.11 -12.14
CA GLN A 483 16.35 -23.83 -12.73
C GLN A 483 16.41 -23.79 -14.26
N ASN A 484 17.42 -24.44 -14.88
CA ASN A 484 17.55 -24.49 -16.34
C ASN A 484 16.33 -25.19 -16.97
N LYS A 485 16.00 -26.39 -16.46
CA LYS A 485 14.84 -27.17 -16.90
C LYS A 485 13.53 -26.41 -16.68
N LEU A 486 13.33 -25.85 -15.47
CA LEU A 486 12.11 -25.10 -15.11
C LEU A 486 11.88 -23.85 -15.98
N PHE A 487 12.92 -23.29 -16.58
CA PHE A 487 12.82 -22.17 -17.50
C PHE A 487 12.44 -22.59 -18.92
N PHE A 488 13.01 -23.68 -19.44
CA PHE A 488 12.70 -24.18 -20.79
C PHE A 488 11.41 -25.03 -20.87
N ASP A 489 10.84 -25.47 -19.73
CA ASP A 489 9.47 -26.00 -19.62
C ASP A 489 8.42 -25.11 -20.34
N ASN A 490 8.69 -23.81 -20.48
CA ASN A 490 7.92 -22.91 -21.32
C ASN A 490 8.46 -22.90 -22.76
N PRO A 491 7.75 -23.47 -23.76
CA PRO A 491 8.25 -23.57 -25.13
C PRO A 491 8.54 -22.21 -25.81
N ASN A 492 7.94 -21.12 -25.32
CA ASN A 492 8.23 -19.77 -25.81
C ASN A 492 9.68 -19.31 -25.51
N ASN A 493 10.34 -19.88 -24.50
CA ASN A 493 11.66 -19.45 -24.05
C ASN A 493 12.82 -19.93 -24.94
N HIS A 494 12.62 -21.01 -25.71
CA HIS A 494 13.57 -21.49 -26.72
C HIS A 494 13.82 -20.50 -27.89
N HIS A 495 13.00 -19.46 -28.01
CA HIS A 495 13.01 -18.50 -29.13
C HIS A 495 13.62 -17.14 -28.74
N TRP A 496 14.36 -17.07 -27.63
CA TRP A 496 15.05 -15.85 -27.20
C TRP A 496 16.43 -15.78 -27.87
N ASP A 497 16.82 -14.62 -28.42
CA ASP A 497 18.17 -14.37 -28.96
C ASP A 497 19.22 -14.11 -27.85
N VAL A 498 19.07 -14.77 -26.70
CA VAL A 498 19.91 -14.60 -25.49
C VAL A 498 20.89 -15.76 -25.39
N VAL A 499 22.16 -15.46 -25.15
CA VAL A 499 23.19 -16.49 -24.95
C VAL A 499 23.12 -17.05 -23.53
N PHE A 500 22.67 -18.29 -23.39
CA PHE A 500 22.69 -19.03 -22.13
C PHE A 500 23.99 -19.87 -22.01
N LYS A 501 24.60 -19.88 -20.82
CA LYS A 501 25.79 -20.68 -20.48
C LYS A 501 25.63 -21.29 -19.08
N GLU A 502 25.98 -22.56 -18.94
CA GLU A 502 25.90 -23.28 -17.66
C GLU A 502 27.12 -23.06 -16.76
N GLN A 503 28.28 -22.74 -17.37
CA GLN A 503 29.55 -22.49 -16.70
C GLN A 503 29.50 -21.18 -15.88
N PRO A 504 30.32 -21.02 -14.82
CA PRO A 504 30.43 -19.78 -14.07
C PRO A 504 31.22 -18.70 -14.83
N LEU A 505 31.12 -17.45 -14.37
CA LEU A 505 31.74 -16.26 -14.98
C LEU A 505 33.24 -16.44 -15.29
N ASP A 506 34.02 -16.97 -14.34
CA ASP A 506 35.48 -17.19 -14.45
C ASP A 506 35.91 -18.05 -15.67
N VAL A 507 34.98 -18.80 -16.27
CA VAL A 507 35.23 -19.75 -17.36
C VAL A 507 34.77 -19.19 -18.73
N ILE A 508 34.02 -18.08 -18.74
CA ILE A 508 33.37 -17.53 -19.95
C ILE A 508 33.97 -16.17 -20.34
N TYR A 509 34.44 -15.40 -19.38
CA TYR A 509 35.00 -14.06 -19.58
C TYR A 509 36.33 -13.94 -18.85
N GLU A 510 37.27 -13.16 -19.38
CA GLU A 510 38.52 -12.92 -18.68
C GLU A 510 38.27 -12.07 -17.43
N LYS A 511 38.98 -12.38 -16.33
CA LYS A 511 38.85 -11.69 -15.04
C LYS A 511 39.01 -10.16 -15.13
N ASN A 512 39.75 -9.68 -16.14
CA ASN A 512 39.98 -8.26 -16.41
C ASN A 512 38.81 -7.58 -17.17
N GLU A 513 38.00 -8.34 -17.91
CA GLU A 513 36.78 -7.84 -18.58
C GLU A 513 35.61 -7.68 -17.59
N ILE A 514 35.57 -8.48 -16.53
CA ILE A 514 34.41 -8.59 -15.62
C ILE A 514 34.28 -7.38 -14.70
N VAL A 515 33.16 -6.66 -14.80
CA VAL A 515 32.73 -5.63 -13.84
C VAL A 515 31.41 -6.05 -13.18
N TYR A 516 31.49 -6.45 -11.91
CA TYR A 516 30.32 -6.88 -11.15
C TYR A 516 29.54 -5.68 -10.58
N LEU A 517 28.28 -5.54 -11.00
CA LEU A 517 27.38 -4.47 -10.55
C LEU A 517 26.69 -4.84 -9.24
N THR A 518 26.92 -4.05 -8.20
CA THR A 518 26.32 -4.24 -6.87
C THR A 518 26.04 -2.91 -6.17
N ALA A 519 24.87 -2.78 -5.56
CA ALA A 519 24.43 -1.54 -4.91
C ALA A 519 25.26 -1.18 -3.67
N ASP A 520 25.91 -2.16 -3.04
CA ASP A 520 26.79 -1.97 -1.88
C ASP A 520 28.21 -1.50 -2.26
N SER A 521 28.53 -1.37 -3.55
CA SER A 521 29.85 -0.90 -4.00
C SER A 521 30.09 0.58 -3.69
N GLU A 522 31.32 0.87 -3.25
CA GLU A 522 31.83 2.22 -3.02
C GLU A 522 32.04 2.97 -4.35
N ASN A 523 32.61 2.31 -5.36
CA ASN A 523 32.87 2.84 -6.70
C ASN A 523 31.56 3.14 -7.47
N SER A 524 31.36 4.36 -7.95
CA SER A 524 30.23 4.76 -8.83
C SER A 524 30.62 4.60 -10.31
N LEU A 525 29.76 3.99 -11.13
CA LEU A 525 29.99 3.79 -12.56
C LEU A 525 29.60 5.04 -13.36
N GLN A 526 30.59 5.78 -13.90
CA GLN A 526 30.34 7.04 -14.64
C GLN A 526 30.43 6.90 -16.17
N SER A 527 31.18 5.93 -16.69
CA SER A 527 31.30 5.62 -18.12
C SER A 527 31.13 4.12 -18.38
N LEU A 528 30.78 3.76 -19.62
CA LEU A 528 30.77 2.36 -20.07
C LEU A 528 31.99 2.09 -20.94
N ASP A 529 32.52 0.88 -20.80
CA ASP A 529 33.66 0.39 -21.56
C ASP A 529 33.19 -0.80 -22.41
N SER A 530 33.23 -0.64 -23.74
CA SER A 530 32.80 -1.67 -24.69
C SER A 530 33.65 -2.94 -24.63
N SER A 531 34.89 -2.87 -24.12
CA SER A 531 35.71 -4.05 -23.86
C SER A 531 35.24 -4.86 -22.65
N LYS A 532 34.48 -4.26 -21.72
CA LYS A 532 34.11 -4.90 -20.45
C LYS A 532 32.73 -5.56 -20.50
N VAL A 533 32.53 -6.51 -19.58
CA VAL A 533 31.28 -7.24 -19.38
C VAL A 533 30.69 -6.84 -18.03
N TYR A 534 29.54 -6.17 -18.06
CA TYR A 534 28.85 -5.73 -16.86
C TYR A 534 27.93 -6.83 -16.33
N VAL A 535 28.23 -7.34 -15.14
CA VAL A 535 27.57 -8.53 -14.56
C VAL A 535 26.55 -8.11 -13.50
N ILE A 536 25.37 -8.73 -13.51
CA ILE A 536 24.29 -8.49 -12.55
C ILE A 536 23.93 -9.80 -11.84
N GLY A 537 23.92 -9.80 -10.52
CA GLY A 537 23.54 -10.98 -9.72
C GLY A 537 22.04 -11.32 -9.85
N GLY A 538 21.74 -12.50 -10.37
CA GLY A 538 20.40 -13.12 -10.40
C GLY A 538 20.01 -13.69 -9.04
N LEU A 539 19.90 -12.84 -8.02
CA LEU A 539 19.59 -13.21 -6.63
C LEU A 539 18.37 -12.44 -6.13
N LEU A 540 17.35 -13.16 -5.63
CA LEU A 540 16.17 -12.60 -4.94
C LEU A 540 16.18 -13.00 -3.46
N ASP A 541 16.76 -12.13 -2.63
CA ASP A 541 16.96 -12.33 -1.19
C ASP A 541 16.02 -11.47 -0.31
N HIS A 542 15.26 -10.55 -0.90
CA HIS A 542 14.53 -9.47 -0.20
C HIS A 542 15.39 -8.59 0.73
N ASN A 543 16.68 -8.38 0.43
CA ASN A 543 17.66 -7.72 1.30
C ASN A 543 17.88 -8.48 2.65
N SER A 544 17.97 -9.82 2.59
CA SER A 544 18.42 -10.65 3.72
C SER A 544 19.91 -11.00 3.64
N LEU A 545 20.51 -10.92 2.46
CA LEU A 545 21.91 -11.24 2.16
C LEU A 545 22.68 -9.98 1.69
N LYS A 546 22.52 -8.88 2.42
CA LYS A 546 23.18 -7.60 2.11
C LYS A 546 24.69 -7.78 1.98
N GLY A 547 25.30 -7.18 0.96
CA GLY A 547 26.73 -7.28 0.69
C GLY A 547 27.19 -8.58 0.03
N HIS A 548 26.35 -9.61 -0.14
CA HIS A 548 26.77 -10.92 -0.67
C HIS A 548 27.43 -10.83 -2.05
N CYS A 549 26.84 -10.08 -2.98
CA CYS A 549 27.42 -9.85 -4.31
C CYS A 549 28.75 -9.08 -4.27
N LEU A 550 28.92 -8.13 -3.34
CA LEU A 550 30.17 -7.39 -3.17
C LEU A 550 31.26 -8.28 -2.56
N LYS A 551 30.89 -9.12 -1.58
CA LYS A 551 31.78 -10.11 -0.97
C LYS A 551 32.29 -11.10 -2.03
N LEU A 552 31.39 -11.70 -2.81
CA LEU A 552 31.76 -12.58 -3.92
C LEU A 552 32.71 -11.90 -4.92
N ALA A 553 32.41 -10.66 -5.32
CA ALA A 553 33.27 -9.92 -6.26
C ALA A 553 34.67 -9.66 -5.68
N LYS A 554 34.77 -9.31 -4.39
CA LYS A 554 36.07 -9.12 -3.70
C LYS A 554 36.82 -10.46 -3.52
N GLU A 555 36.14 -11.55 -3.19
CA GLU A 555 36.73 -12.90 -3.03
C GLU A 555 37.23 -13.49 -4.36
N LYS A 556 36.47 -13.28 -5.45
CA LYS A 556 36.91 -13.63 -6.82
C LYS A 556 37.94 -12.65 -7.39
N GLY A 557 38.01 -11.43 -6.85
CA GLY A 557 38.87 -10.34 -7.33
C GLY A 557 38.41 -9.73 -8.65
N TYR A 558 37.10 -9.69 -8.91
CA TYR A 558 36.52 -8.95 -10.02
C TYR A 558 36.56 -7.44 -9.76
N ALA A 559 36.59 -6.62 -10.80
CA ALA A 559 36.24 -5.21 -10.64
C ALA A 559 34.76 -5.08 -10.21
N HIS A 560 34.43 -4.10 -9.38
CA HIS A 560 33.05 -3.89 -8.92
C HIS A 560 32.64 -2.41 -8.93
N ALA A 561 31.36 -2.15 -9.22
CA ALA A 561 30.79 -0.81 -9.26
C ALA A 561 29.30 -0.79 -8.87
N ARG A 562 28.80 0.38 -8.46
CA ARG A 562 27.36 0.67 -8.33
C ARG A 562 26.91 1.59 -9.48
N LEU A 563 25.61 1.55 -9.81
CA LEU A 563 25.02 2.50 -10.74
C LEU A 563 24.83 3.89 -10.07
N PRO A 564 25.01 5.02 -10.79
CA PRO A 564 25.00 6.39 -10.26
C PRO A 564 23.56 6.92 -10.01
N ILE A 565 22.71 6.09 -9.40
CA ILE A 565 21.27 6.32 -9.22
C ILE A 565 20.99 7.55 -8.32
N ALA A 566 21.79 7.73 -7.27
CA ALA A 566 21.60 8.81 -6.30
C ALA A 566 21.96 10.20 -6.84
N GLU A 567 22.72 10.26 -7.92
CA GLU A 567 23.19 11.49 -8.57
C GLU A 567 22.18 11.97 -9.65
N HIS A 568 21.49 11.03 -10.32
CA HIS A 568 20.71 11.31 -11.54
C HIS A 568 19.19 11.09 -11.43
N VAL A 569 18.65 10.58 -10.31
CA VAL A 569 17.21 10.28 -10.18
C VAL A 569 16.61 10.82 -8.87
N MET A 570 15.75 11.83 -8.98
CA MET A 570 14.92 12.31 -7.87
C MET A 570 13.79 11.32 -7.54
N LEU A 571 14.07 10.35 -6.66
CA LEU A 571 13.07 9.44 -6.11
C LEU A 571 12.29 10.14 -4.98
N GLN A 572 10.96 10.10 -5.03
CA GLN A 572 10.08 10.62 -3.97
C GLN A 572 10.07 9.77 -2.67
N THR A 573 11.04 8.87 -2.49
CA THR A 573 11.15 7.98 -1.32
C THR A 573 12.62 7.84 -0.86
N ARG A 574 12.87 7.06 0.19
CA ARG A 574 14.14 7.07 0.94
C ARG A 574 15.36 6.77 0.05
N LYS A 575 16.46 7.52 0.25
CA LYS A 575 17.70 7.46 -0.56
C LYS A 575 18.34 6.06 -0.69
N VAL A 576 18.05 5.12 0.21
CA VAL A 576 18.37 3.70 0.03
C VAL A 576 17.10 2.97 -0.37
N MET A 577 16.98 2.60 -1.65
CA MET A 577 15.94 1.65 -2.07
C MET A 577 16.21 0.31 -1.40
N LYS A 578 15.20 -0.26 -0.72
CA LYS A 578 15.24 -1.64 -0.23
C LYS A 578 15.13 -2.57 -1.44
N PHE A 579 16.27 -2.94 -2.02
CA PHE A 579 16.32 -3.73 -3.25
C PHE A 579 15.64 -5.09 -3.06
N HIS A 580 14.39 -5.18 -3.49
CA HIS A 580 13.94 -6.39 -4.16
C HIS A 580 14.64 -6.37 -5.52
N CYS A 581 15.65 -7.23 -5.66
CA CYS A 581 16.47 -7.28 -6.86
C CYS A 581 15.57 -7.43 -8.10
N LEU A 582 16.02 -6.89 -9.24
CA LEU A 582 15.38 -7.06 -10.55
C LEU A 582 13.88 -6.71 -10.67
N SER A 583 13.28 -5.99 -9.71
CA SER A 583 11.94 -5.40 -9.90
C SER A 583 11.92 -4.45 -11.12
N CYS A 584 10.75 -4.23 -11.74
CA CYS A 584 10.64 -3.59 -13.07
C CYS A 584 11.39 -2.26 -13.24
N HIS A 585 11.57 -1.51 -12.15
CA HIS A 585 12.36 -0.26 -12.16
C HIS A 585 13.86 -0.47 -12.39
N VAL A 586 14.46 -1.61 -11.98
CA VAL A 586 15.87 -1.92 -12.28
C VAL A 586 16.09 -2.13 -13.78
N SER A 587 15.15 -2.83 -14.44
CA SER A 587 15.17 -3.04 -15.90
C SER A 587 14.96 -1.73 -16.69
N LEU A 588 14.11 -0.82 -16.20
CA LEU A 588 13.98 0.53 -16.79
C LEU A 588 15.19 1.42 -16.48
N MET A 589 15.77 1.34 -15.28
CA MET A 589 16.96 2.10 -14.89
C MET A 589 18.20 1.67 -15.68
N LEU A 590 18.42 0.36 -15.87
CA LEU A 590 19.51 -0.12 -16.74
C LEU A 590 19.38 0.49 -18.14
N MET A 591 18.18 0.51 -18.73
CA MET A 591 18.01 1.14 -20.04
C MET A 591 18.15 2.68 -20.00
N THR A 592 17.56 3.36 -19.02
CA THR A 592 17.55 4.84 -18.98
C THR A 592 18.90 5.44 -18.56
N VAL A 593 19.65 4.78 -17.67
CA VAL A 593 20.96 5.25 -17.22
C VAL A 593 22.04 4.90 -18.27
N LEU A 594 22.07 3.65 -18.74
CA LEU A 594 23.10 3.19 -19.70
C LEU A 594 22.93 3.76 -21.12
N PHE A 595 21.76 4.29 -21.50
CA PHE A 595 21.54 4.87 -22.85
C PHE A 595 21.19 6.37 -22.89
N SER A 596 20.86 7.03 -21.77
CA SER A 596 20.41 8.44 -21.82
C SER A 596 21.30 9.41 -21.06
N HIS A 597 22.22 8.94 -20.21
CA HIS A 597 23.08 9.82 -19.39
C HIS A 597 24.54 9.37 -19.31
N VAL A 598 24.84 8.09 -19.53
CA VAL A 598 26.22 7.60 -19.63
C VAL A 598 26.62 7.52 -21.12
N PRO A 599 27.67 8.24 -21.56
CA PRO A 599 28.19 8.09 -22.92
C PRO A 599 28.87 6.73 -23.12
N LEU A 600 28.82 6.26 -24.38
CA LEU A 600 29.56 5.11 -24.92
C LEU A 600 30.86 5.58 -25.58
#